data_AF-A0A967H3V2-F1
#
_entry.id   AF-A0A967H3V2-F1
#
_cell.length_a   1.000
_cell.length_b   1.000
_cell.length_c   1.000
_cell.angle_alpha   90.00
_cell.angle_beta   90.00
_cell.angle_gamma   90.00
#
_symmetry.space_group_name_H-M   'P 1'
#
loop_
_entity.id
_entity.type
_entity.pdbx_description
1 polymer ?
#
loop_
_entity_poly.entity_id
_entity_poly.type
_entity_poly.pdbx_seq_one_letter_code
_entity_poly.pdbx_strand_id
1 'polypeptide(L)'
;SWWKRLTGKFRYIAGDAEQLPLADASVDLIFSSLALQWCVDLDKVFAEFRRVLRRDGLLMFSTFGPDTLKELRSCFETVDAYSHINQFIDMHDIGDALWR
;
A
#
# COMPACT_ATOMS: atom_id res chain seq x y z
N SER A 1 32.18 5.61 9.42
CA SER A 1 31.32 6.20 10.45
C SER A 1 29.92 5.63 10.37
N TRP A 2 29.24 5.44 11.50
CA TRP A 2 27.93 4.78 11.61
C TRP A 2 26.81 5.51 10.85
N TRP A 3 26.84 6.85 10.80
CA TRP A 3 25.87 7.63 10.02
C TRP A 3 25.94 7.37 8.51
N LYS A 4 27.11 7.02 7.96
CA LYS A 4 27.23 6.62 6.55
C LYS A 4 26.54 5.27 6.23
N ARG A 5 26.30 4.42 7.24
CA ARG A 5 25.53 3.18 7.10
C ARG A 5 24.02 3.47 7.08
N LEU A 6 23.58 4.56 7.73
CA LEU A 6 22.19 5.02 7.70
C LEU A 6 21.85 5.81 6.42
N THR A 7 22.83 6.50 5.83
CA THR A 7 22.70 7.15 4.51
C THR A 7 23.05 6.19 3.38
N GLY A 8 22.54 4.96 3.44
CA GLY A 8 22.75 3.95 2.41
C GLY A 8 22.36 4.48 1.02
N LYS A 9 22.98 3.93 -0.04
CA LYS A 9 22.59 4.26 -1.41
C LYS A 9 21.21 3.65 -1.68
N PHE A 10 20.18 4.47 -1.71
CA PHE A 10 18.85 4.06 -2.17
C PHE A 10 18.84 3.96 -3.69
N ARG A 11 18.24 2.89 -4.20
CA ARG A 11 17.92 2.75 -5.62
C ARG A 11 16.43 3.01 -5.79
N TYR A 12 16.10 4.08 -6.49
CA TYR A 12 14.72 4.37 -6.87
C TYR A 12 14.40 3.67 -8.18
N ILE A 13 13.21 3.09 -8.26
CA ILE A 13 12.70 2.42 -9.44
C ILE A 13 11.27 2.91 -9.63
N ALA A 14 10.95 3.42 -10.82
CA ALA A 14 9.56 3.71 -11.17
C ALA A 14 8.84 2.38 -11.43
N GLY A 15 7.72 2.16 -10.77
CA GLY A 15 6.95 0.93 -10.90
C GLY A 15 5.51 1.13 -10.46
N ASP A 16 4.63 0.30 -11.00
CA ASP A 16 3.26 0.15 -10.53
C ASP A 16 3.23 -0.90 -9.42
N ALA A 17 2.49 -0.66 -8.35
CA ALA A 17 2.32 -1.64 -7.29
C ALA A 17 1.55 -2.89 -7.78
N GLU A 18 0.71 -2.73 -8.81
CA GLU A 18 0.00 -3.82 -9.49
C GLU A 18 0.89 -4.58 -10.50
N GLN A 19 2.11 -4.09 -10.77
CA GLN A 19 3.10 -4.73 -11.65
C GLN A 19 4.53 -4.31 -11.29
N LEU A 20 5.08 -4.90 -10.24
CA LEU A 20 6.37 -4.49 -9.70
C LEU A 20 7.52 -4.86 -10.66
N PRO A 21 8.42 -3.91 -11.01
CA PRO A 21 9.58 -4.15 -11.87
C PRO A 21 10.73 -4.85 -11.12
N LEU A 22 10.39 -5.89 -10.37
CA LEU A 22 11.28 -6.70 -9.55
C LEU A 22 11.14 -8.17 -9.94
N ALA A 23 12.24 -8.92 -9.80
CA ALA A 23 12.22 -10.36 -10.03
C ALA A 23 11.46 -11.10 -8.92
N ASP A 24 11.02 -12.30 -9.23
CA ASP A 24 10.39 -13.20 -8.26
C ASP A 24 11.36 -13.48 -7.10
N ALA A 25 10.82 -13.57 -5.87
CA ALA A 25 11.59 -13.90 -4.66
C ALA A 25 12.91 -13.09 -4.52
N SER A 26 12.86 -11.80 -4.81
CA SER A 26 14.04 -10.92 -4.85
C SER A 26 14.19 -10.03 -3.62
N VAL A 27 13.14 -9.84 -2.82
CA VAL A 27 13.16 -8.97 -1.63
C VAL A 27 12.79 -9.70 -0.35
N ASP A 28 13.39 -9.29 0.76
CA ASP A 28 13.15 -9.85 2.10
C ASP A 28 12.07 -9.06 2.88
N LEU A 29 11.85 -7.79 2.52
CA LEU A 29 10.90 -6.88 3.17
C LEU A 29 10.23 -5.98 2.14
N ILE A 30 8.91 -5.87 2.23
CA ILE A 30 8.13 -4.79 1.64
C ILE A 30 7.61 -3.89 2.76
N PHE A 31 7.87 -2.59 2.63
CA PHE A 31 7.34 -1.57 3.52
C PHE A 31 6.54 -0.54 2.72
N SER A 32 5.27 -0.36 3.03
CA SER A 32 4.37 0.61 2.37
C SER A 32 3.72 1.53 3.40
N SER A 33 4.03 2.81 3.37
CA SER A 33 3.46 3.79 4.29
C SER A 33 2.45 4.67 3.56
N LEU A 34 1.15 4.46 3.84
CA LEU A 34 0.06 5.24 3.28
C LEU A 34 0.11 5.35 1.74
N ALA A 35 0.35 4.22 1.06
CA ALA A 35 0.32 4.16 -0.40
C ALA A 35 -0.81 3.28 -0.95
N LEU A 36 -1.23 2.24 -0.21
CA LEU A 36 -2.20 1.25 -0.72
C LEU A 36 -3.59 1.82 -1.01
N GLN A 37 -4.00 2.91 -0.35
CA GLN A 37 -5.31 3.54 -0.59
C GLN A 37 -5.43 4.23 -1.96
N TRP A 38 -4.34 4.26 -2.74
CA TRP A 38 -4.32 4.76 -4.12
C TRP A 38 -4.35 3.63 -5.15
N CYS A 39 -4.20 2.38 -4.72
CA CYS A 39 -4.24 1.22 -5.58
C CYS A 39 -5.70 0.85 -5.89
N VAL A 40 -5.97 0.49 -7.14
CA VAL A 40 -7.34 0.18 -7.58
C VAL A 40 -7.64 -1.30 -7.33
N ASP A 41 -6.64 -2.17 -7.54
CA ASP A 41 -6.78 -3.61 -7.42
C ASP A 41 -5.84 -4.16 -6.34
N LEU A 42 -6.33 -4.22 -5.10
CA LEU A 42 -5.55 -4.74 -3.97
C LEU A 42 -5.16 -6.22 -4.14
N ASP A 43 -6.01 -7.03 -4.77
CA ASP A 43 -5.71 -8.45 -5.02
C ASP A 43 -4.48 -8.56 -5.94
N LYS A 44 -4.40 -7.75 -7.00
CA LYS A 44 -3.19 -7.67 -7.84
C LYS A 44 -1.96 -7.18 -7.10
N VAL A 45 -2.10 -6.13 -6.29
CA VAL A 45 -0.98 -5.60 -5.50
C VAL A 45 -0.43 -6.66 -4.56
N PHE A 46 -1.30 -7.38 -3.83
CA PHE A 46 -0.86 -8.42 -2.90
C PHE A 46 -0.32 -9.66 -3.63
N ALA A 47 -0.85 -10.00 -4.81
CA ALA A 47 -0.26 -11.03 -5.66
C ALA A 47 1.17 -10.65 -6.10
N GLU A 48 1.40 -9.39 -6.49
CA GLU A 48 2.74 -8.90 -6.85
C GLU A 48 3.67 -8.85 -5.65
N PHE A 49 3.19 -8.42 -4.48
CA PHE A 49 3.97 -8.44 -3.24
C PHE A 49 4.41 -9.87 -2.90
N ARG A 50 3.49 -10.83 -3.00
CA ARG A 50 3.78 -12.25 -2.79
C ARG A 50 4.74 -12.81 -3.82
N ARG A 51 4.66 -12.37 -5.09
CA ARG A 51 5.58 -12.80 -6.16
C ARG A 51 7.01 -12.34 -5.89
N VAL A 52 7.21 -11.08 -5.50
CA VAL A 52 8.56 -10.52 -5.33
C VAL A 52 9.17 -10.84 -3.97
N LEU A 53 8.36 -11.10 -2.94
CA LEU A 53 8.84 -11.51 -1.62
C LEU A 53 9.45 -12.91 -1.66
N ARG A 54 10.56 -13.08 -0.97
CA ARG A 54 11.11 -14.41 -0.68
C ARG A 54 10.20 -15.17 0.27
N ARG A 55 10.38 -16.50 0.31
CA ARG A 55 9.88 -17.32 1.42
C ARG A 55 10.39 -16.73 2.74
N ASP A 56 9.50 -16.65 3.72
CA ASP A 56 9.73 -16.03 5.03
C ASP A 56 10.00 -14.50 4.99
N GLY A 57 9.77 -13.87 3.84
CA GLY A 57 9.81 -12.41 3.71
C GLY A 57 8.65 -11.73 4.45
N LEU A 58 8.86 -10.47 4.81
CA LEU A 58 7.91 -9.69 5.61
C LEU A 58 7.23 -8.61 4.77
N LEU A 59 5.91 -8.48 4.92
CA LEU A 59 5.15 -7.31 4.47
C LEU A 59 4.74 -6.48 5.69
N MET A 60 5.07 -5.20 5.67
CA MET A 60 4.58 -4.21 6.64
C MET A 60 3.93 -3.06 5.88
N PHE A 61 2.72 -2.66 6.28
CA PHE A 61 2.09 -1.50 5.68
C PHE A 61 1.22 -0.72 6.65
N SER A 62 0.95 0.53 6.28
CA SER A 62 -0.10 1.35 6.85
C SER A 62 -1.00 1.89 5.74
N THR A 63 -2.29 2.01 6.01
CA THR A 63 -3.26 2.62 5.11
C THR A 63 -4.41 3.23 5.92
N PHE A 64 -5.33 3.92 5.25
CA PHE A 64 -6.50 4.50 5.88
C PHE A 64 -7.64 3.49 5.95
N GLY A 65 -8.37 3.53 7.06
CA GLY A 65 -9.63 2.80 7.22
C GLY A 65 -10.85 3.71 7.00
N PRO A 66 -12.07 3.14 6.98
CA PRO A 66 -13.31 3.85 6.63
C PRO A 66 -13.62 5.05 7.54
N ASP A 67 -13.19 5.01 8.80
CA ASP A 67 -13.35 6.12 9.75
C ASP A 67 -12.39 7.30 9.51
N THR A 68 -11.42 7.15 8.62
CA THR A 68 -10.46 8.22 8.30
C THR A 68 -11.15 9.30 7.46
N LEU A 69 -10.95 10.57 7.85
CA LEU A 69 -11.52 11.74 7.19
C LEU A 69 -13.07 11.75 7.13
N LYS A 70 -13.74 11.03 8.02
CA LYS A 70 -15.21 10.94 8.04
C LYS A 70 -15.89 12.31 8.24
N GLU A 71 -15.32 13.19 9.06
CA GLU A 71 -15.84 14.54 9.26
C GLU A 71 -15.69 15.37 7.98
N LEU A 72 -14.56 15.25 7.29
CA LEU A 72 -14.34 15.92 6.01
C LEU A 72 -15.30 15.39 4.94
N ARG A 73 -15.57 14.08 4.92
CA ARG A 73 -16.55 13.45 4.03
C ARG A 73 -17.93 14.04 4.25
N SER A 74 -18.36 14.10 5.51
CA SER A 74 -19.64 14.69 5.90
C SER A 74 -19.76 16.16 5.52
N CYS A 75 -18.67 16.95 5.65
CA CYS A 75 -18.67 18.33 5.19
C CYS A 75 -18.91 18.45 3.68
N PHE A 76 -18.24 17.64 2.86
CA PHE A 76 -18.38 17.70 1.41
C PHE A 76 -19.74 17.20 0.90
N GLU A 77 -20.37 16.25 1.60
CA GLU A 77 -21.75 15.82 1.31
C GLU A 77 -22.78 16.97 1.41
N THR A 78 -22.45 18.05 2.14
CA THR A 78 -23.30 19.25 2.20
C THR A 78 -23.09 20.23 1.03
N VAL A 79 -22.02 20.05 0.25
CA VAL A 79 -21.63 20.96 -0.85
C VAL A 79 -22.20 20.47 -2.18
N ASP A 80 -21.92 19.21 -2.53
CA ASP A 80 -22.38 18.59 -3.78
C ASP A 80 -22.39 17.06 -3.67
N ALA A 81 -22.77 16.38 -4.77
CA ALA A 81 -22.82 14.92 -4.86
C ALA A 81 -21.50 14.28 -5.32
N TYR A 82 -20.43 15.08 -5.53
CA TYR A 82 -19.15 14.57 -6.00
C TYR A 82 -18.35 13.94 -4.84
N SER A 83 -17.63 12.86 -5.12
CA SER A 83 -16.78 12.21 -4.12
C SER A 83 -15.43 12.91 -4.04
N HIS A 84 -15.28 13.80 -3.05
CA HIS A 84 -14.05 14.57 -2.83
C HIS A 84 -12.95 13.79 -2.07
N ILE A 85 -13.25 12.57 -1.60
CA ILE A 85 -12.34 11.74 -0.80
C ILE A 85 -12.45 10.30 -1.26
N ASN A 86 -11.30 9.62 -1.39
CA ASN A 86 -11.26 8.18 -1.65
C ASN A 86 -12.14 7.40 -0.66
N GLN A 87 -12.68 6.29 -1.16
CA GLN A 87 -13.29 5.28 -0.29
C GLN A 87 -12.16 4.44 0.28
N PHE A 88 -12.07 4.40 1.60
CA PHE A 88 -11.07 3.62 2.31
C PHE A 88 -11.66 2.29 2.69
N ILE A 89 -10.97 1.22 2.29
CA ILE A 89 -11.39 -0.17 2.48
C ILE A 89 -11.28 -0.54 3.96
N ASP A 90 -12.20 -1.37 4.45
CA ASP A 90 -12.16 -1.84 5.83
C ASP A 90 -11.05 -2.88 6.04
N MET A 91 -10.54 -2.97 7.27
CA MET A 91 -9.46 -3.90 7.60
C MET A 91 -9.83 -5.36 7.34
N HIS A 92 -11.10 -5.74 7.47
CA HIS A 92 -11.55 -7.09 7.16
C HIS A 92 -11.37 -7.41 5.68
N ASP A 93 -11.74 -6.48 4.79
CA ASP A 93 -11.60 -6.65 3.34
C ASP A 93 -10.11 -6.67 2.92
N ILE A 94 -9.27 -5.85 3.56
CA ILE A 94 -7.81 -5.89 3.36
C ILE A 94 -7.25 -7.26 3.80
N GLY A 95 -7.70 -7.76 4.95
CA GLY A 95 -7.33 -9.07 5.47
C GLY A 95 -7.72 -10.20 4.53
N ASP A 96 -8.92 -10.15 3.96
CA ASP A 96 -9.40 -11.12 2.97
C ASP A 96 -8.56 -11.10 1.69
N ALA A 97 -8.23 -9.91 1.18
CA ALA A 97 -7.39 -9.75 -0.01
C ALA A 97 -5.96 -10.29 0.20
N LEU A 98 -5.42 -10.20 1.42
CA LEU A 98 -4.13 -10.81 1.76
C LEU A 98 -4.14 -12.34 1.76
N TRP A 99 -5.32 -12.96 1.93
CA TRP A 99 -5.46 -14.42 2.03
C TRP A 99 -5.76 -15.12 0.71
N ARG A 100 -6.25 -14.38 -0.30
CA ARG A 100 -6.55 -14.91 -1.64
C ARG A 100 -5.27 -15.25 -2.42
#